data_AF-A0A178FB76-F1
#
_entry.id   AF-A0A178FB76-F1
#
_cell.length_a   1.000
_cell.length_b   1.000
_cell.length_c   1.000
_cell.angle_alpha   90.00
_cell.angle_beta   90.00
_cell.angle_gamma   90.00
#
_symmetry.space_group_name_H-M   'P 1'
#
loop_
_entity.id
_entity.type
_entity.pdbx_description
1 polymer ?
#
loop_
_entity_poly.entity_id
_entity_poly.type
_entity_poly.pdbx_seq_one_letter_code
_entity_poly.pdbx_strand_id
1 'polypeptide(L)'
;MTASTSASTLADHLDCEEVMTMLDECHAKGFMHKVFGNCNDIKREVNRCLYAERLKRASRNREKARENRARIEKLWDEDAAQGQMKSSS
;
A
#
# COMPACT_ATOMS: atom_id res chain seq x y z
N MET A 1 17.21 -10.95 7.19
CA MET A 1 17.17 -9.48 7.08
C MET A 1 15.92 -9.08 6.31
N THR A 2 14.78 -8.87 6.98
CA THR A 2 13.58 -8.27 6.37
C THR A 2 13.18 -7.10 7.23
N ALA A 3 13.84 -5.97 7.01
CA ALA A 3 13.54 -4.72 7.69
C ALA A 3 12.29 -4.08 7.06
N SER A 4 11.35 -3.66 7.91
CA SER A 4 10.50 -2.47 7.73
C SER A 4 9.16 -2.54 6.96
N THR A 5 8.42 -3.65 6.95
CA THR A 5 7.03 -3.63 6.43
C THR A 5 5.95 -3.18 7.45
N SER A 6 6.30 -2.92 8.71
CA SER A 6 5.32 -2.66 9.79
C SER A 6 4.92 -1.20 10.00
N ALA A 7 5.65 -0.22 9.47
CA ALA A 7 5.36 1.21 9.71
C ALA A 7 4.27 1.79 8.79
N SER A 8 4.00 1.17 7.63
CA SER A 8 3.10 1.73 6.61
C SER A 8 1.67 1.19 6.65
N THR A 9 1.30 0.35 7.61
CA THR A 9 -0.08 -0.21 7.66
C THR A 9 -1.04 0.63 8.49
N LEU A 10 -0.58 1.32 9.54
CA LEU A 10 -1.49 1.99 10.50
C LEU A 10 -2.04 3.33 10.00
N ALA A 11 -1.25 4.14 9.29
CA ALA A 11 -1.69 5.47 8.84
C ALA A 11 -2.69 5.43 7.67
N ASP A 12 -2.62 4.39 6.83
CA ASP A 12 -3.52 4.23 5.66
C ASP A 12 -4.99 3.90 6.07
N HIS A 13 -5.24 3.52 7.33
CA HIS A 13 -6.61 3.20 7.81
C HIS A 13 -7.47 4.43 8.09
N LEU A 14 -6.85 5.59 8.34
CA LEU A 14 -7.55 6.83 8.70
C LEU A 14 -8.31 7.43 7.50
N ASP A 15 -7.85 7.18 6.26
CA ASP A 15 -8.42 7.79 5.05
C ASP A 15 -9.82 7.24 4.68
N CYS A 16 -10.21 6.07 5.19
CA CYS A 16 -11.52 5.46 4.88
C CYS A 16 -12.44 5.29 6.11
N GLU A 17 -12.05 5.81 7.28
CA GLU A 17 -12.79 5.63 8.53
C GLU A 17 -14.22 6.17 8.44
N GLU A 18 -14.39 7.38 7.90
CA GLU A 18 -15.68 8.05 7.77
C GLU A 18 -16.69 7.24 6.94
N VAL A 19 -16.26 6.70 5.79
CA VAL A 19 -17.13 5.91 4.90
C VAL A 19 -17.48 4.55 5.54
N MET A 20 -16.57 4.01 6.34
CA MET A 20 -16.83 2.78 7.11
C MET A 20 -17.82 3.03 8.23
N THR A 21 -17.71 4.15 8.95
CA THR A 21 -18.70 4.55 9.97
C THR A 21 -20.09 4.69 9.36
N MET A 22 -20.22 5.31 8.18
CA MET A 22 -21.51 5.40 7.48
C MET A 22 -22.08 4.02 7.11
N LEU A 23 -21.21 3.07 6.73
CA LEU A 23 -21.65 1.71 6.44
C LEU A 23 -22.14 0.99 7.70
N ASP A 24 -21.45 1.21 8.82
CA ASP A 24 -21.81 0.64 10.11
C ASP A 24 -23.12 1.21 10.64
N GLU A 25 -23.36 2.51 10.50
CA GLU A 25 -24.66 3.14 10.78
C GLU A 25 -25.77 2.56 9.91
N CYS A 26 -25.49 2.26 8.65
CA CYS A 26 -26.47 1.60 7.77
C CYS A 26 -26.76 0.17 8.23
N HIS A 27 -25.75 -0.58 8.64
CA HIS A 27 -25.92 -1.93 9.20
C HIS A 27 -26.61 -1.92 10.56
N ALA A 28 -26.44 -0.86 11.36
CA ALA A 28 -27.10 -0.69 12.67
C ALA A 28 -28.63 -0.56 12.56
N LYS A 29 -29.16 -0.21 11.37
CA LYS A 29 -30.61 -0.19 11.08
C LYS A 29 -31.25 -1.58 11.08
N GLY A 30 -30.44 -2.65 11.09
CA GLY A 30 -30.90 -4.02 11.27
C GLY A 30 -30.43 -4.97 10.18
N PHE A 31 -30.50 -6.26 10.48
CA PHE A 31 -30.00 -7.32 9.61
C PHE A 31 -30.61 -7.29 8.20
N MET A 32 -31.91 -6.98 8.10
CA MET A 32 -32.62 -6.89 6.82
C MET A 32 -32.00 -5.83 5.90
N HIS A 33 -31.64 -4.65 6.42
CA HIS A 33 -30.99 -3.61 5.61
C HIS A 33 -29.64 -4.06 5.03
N LYS A 34 -28.92 -4.92 5.77
CA LYS A 34 -27.64 -5.48 5.33
C LYS A 34 -27.81 -6.51 4.20
N VAL A 35 -28.79 -7.41 4.31
CA VAL A 35 -28.93 -8.53 3.36
C VAL A 35 -29.75 -8.18 2.11
N PHE A 36 -30.71 -7.26 2.20
CA PHE A 36 -31.53 -6.84 1.04
C PHE A 36 -30.85 -5.78 0.16
N GLY A 37 -29.63 -5.36 0.50
CA GLY A 37 -28.84 -4.45 -0.34
C GLY A 37 -29.18 -2.97 -0.15
N ASN A 38 -29.92 -2.60 0.89
CA ASN A 38 -30.25 -1.20 1.20
C ASN A 38 -29.01 -0.35 1.53
N CYS A 39 -27.87 -0.96 1.83
CA CYS A 39 -26.59 -0.28 2.10
C CYS A 39 -25.62 -0.29 0.89
N ASN A 40 -26.07 -0.67 -0.32
CA ASN A 40 -25.18 -0.87 -1.47
C ASN A 40 -24.50 0.42 -1.96
N ASP A 41 -25.15 1.58 -1.86
CA ASP A 41 -24.53 2.85 -2.23
C ASP A 41 -23.33 3.19 -1.36
N ILE A 42 -23.48 3.04 -0.04
CA ILE A 42 -22.41 3.28 0.93
C ILE A 42 -21.29 2.25 0.73
N LYS A 43 -21.66 0.98 0.48
CA LYS A 43 -20.69 -0.08 0.15
C LYS A 43 -19.90 0.22 -1.12
N ARG A 44 -20.52 0.84 -2.15
CA ARG A 44 -19.81 1.30 -3.35
C ARG A 44 -18.74 2.33 -3.00
N GLU A 45 -19.05 3.23 -2.07
CA GLU A 45 -18.11 4.26 -1.63
C GLU A 45 -16.95 3.68 -0.81
N VAL A 46 -17.23 2.73 0.08
CA VAL A 46 -16.18 1.97 0.78
C VAL A 46 -15.22 1.32 -0.23
N ASN A 47 -15.76 0.66 -1.25
CA ASN A 47 -14.94 0.01 -2.27
C ASN A 47 -14.09 1.02 -3.06
N ARG A 48 -14.64 2.21 -3.36
CA ARG A 48 -13.91 3.29 -4.04
C ARG A 48 -12.74 3.76 -3.18
N CYS A 49 -12.96 4.00 -1.90
CA CYS A 49 -11.93 4.44 -0.96
C CYS A 49 -10.81 3.39 -0.84
N LEU A 50 -11.16 2.14 -0.55
CA LEU A 50 -10.18 1.05 -0.40
C LEU A 50 -9.41 0.77 -1.71
N TYR A 51 -10.02 0.98 -2.86
CA TYR A 51 -9.35 0.87 -4.15
C TYR A 51 -8.30 1.98 -4.33
N ALA A 52 -8.65 3.22 -4.00
CA ALA A 52 -7.70 4.34 -4.03
C ALA A 52 -6.50 4.09 -3.11
N GLU A 53 -6.73 3.59 -1.89
CA GLU A 53 -5.66 3.23 -0.96
C GLU A 53 -4.75 2.12 -1.51
N ARG A 54 -5.34 1.08 -2.11
CA ARG A 54 -4.56 0.03 -2.78
C ARG A 54 -3.66 0.61 -3.88
N LEU A 55 -4.15 1.56 -4.66
CA LEU A 55 -3.36 2.20 -5.71
C LEU A 55 -2.23 3.06 -5.13
N LYS A 56 -2.50 3.88 -4.10
CA LYS A 56 -1.48 4.67 -3.39
C LYS A 56 -0.36 3.76 -2.88
N ARG A 57 -0.72 2.67 -2.17
CA ARG A 57 0.23 1.68 -1.66
C ARG A 57 1.03 1.01 -2.78
N ALA A 58 0.36 0.61 -3.87
CA ALA A 58 1.04 0.01 -5.01
C ALA A 58 2.04 0.99 -5.64
N SER A 59 1.70 2.27 -5.73
CA SER A 59 2.62 3.31 -6.24
C SER A 59 3.86 3.45 -5.36
N ARG A 60 3.68 3.63 -4.04
CA ARG A 60 4.80 3.73 -3.08
C ARG A 60 5.69 2.49 -3.10
N ASN A 61 5.10 1.31 -3.20
CA ASN A 61 5.86 0.06 -3.30
C ASN A 61 6.66 -0.03 -4.60
N ARG A 62 6.10 0.41 -5.72
CA ARG A 62 6.81 0.46 -7.00
C ARG A 62 7.98 1.44 -6.94
N GLU A 63 7.79 2.60 -6.32
CA GLU A 63 8.85 3.59 -6.13
C GLU A 63 9.99 3.04 -5.28
N LYS A 64 9.70 2.52 -4.09
CA LYS A 64 10.70 1.87 -3.23
C LYS A 64 11.43 0.72 -3.94
N ALA A 65 10.72 -0.05 -4.75
CA ALA A 65 11.34 -1.13 -5.53
C ALA A 65 12.29 -0.59 -6.61
N ARG A 66 11.97 0.53 -7.27
CA ARG A 66 12.86 1.20 -8.23
C ARG A 66 14.10 1.75 -7.52
N GLU A 67 13.93 2.44 -6.40
CA GLU A 67 15.03 2.98 -5.60
C GLU A 67 15.98 1.88 -5.13
N ASN A 68 15.45 0.77 -4.61
CA ASN A 68 16.25 -0.37 -4.20
C ASN A 68 17.01 -1.00 -5.36
N ARG A 69 16.38 -1.15 -6.54
CA ARG A 69 17.06 -1.66 -7.74
C ARG A 69 18.21 -0.74 -8.16
N ALA A 70 17.97 0.56 -8.25
CA ALA A 70 19.00 1.54 -8.60
C ALA A 70 20.15 1.56 -7.57
N ARG A 71 19.84 1.38 -6.28
CA ARG A 71 20.87 1.26 -5.23
C ARG A 71 21.73 0.01 -5.41
N ILE A 72 21.11 -1.13 -5.69
CA ILE A 72 21.83 -2.40 -5.89
C ILE A 72 22.72 -2.34 -7.14
N GLU A 73 22.20 -1.78 -8.23
CA GLU A 73 22.94 -1.60 -9.49
C GLU A 73 24.20 -0.74 -9.29
N LYS A 74 24.08 0.39 -8.59
CA LYS A 74 25.25 1.22 -8.22
C LYS A 74 26.30 0.46 -7.41
N LEU A 75 25.87 -0.34 -6.43
CA LEU A 75 26.79 -1.15 -5.63
C LEU A 75 27.52 -2.19 -6.49
N TRP A 76 26.82 -2.83 -7.44
CA TRP A 76 27.43 -3.78 -8.36
C TRP A 76 28.43 -3.12 -9.31
N ASP A 77 28.12 -1.92 -9.82
CA ASP A 77 29.04 -1.14 -10.66
C ASP A 77 30.30 -0.71 -9.90
N GLU A 78 30.13 -0.25 -8.65
CA GLU A 78 31.24 0.10 -7.76
C GLU A 78 32.15 -1.10 -7.45
N ASP A 79 31.56 -2.26 -7.13
CA ASP A 79 32.28 -3.51 -6.87
C ASP A 79 33.03 -4.00 -8.14
N ALA A 80 32.40 -3.91 -9.31
CA ALA A 80 33.02 -4.25 -10.59
C ALA A 80 34.17 -3.31 -10.96
N ALA A 81 34.04 -2.01 -10.68
CA ALA A 81 35.12 -1.04 -10.86
C ALA A 81 36.28 -1.35 -9.92
N GLN A 82 36.02 -1.57 -8.63
CA GLN A 82 37.05 -1.93 -7.64
C GLN A 82 37.76 -3.24 -7.96
N GLY A 83 37.05 -4.24 -8.50
CA GLY A 83 37.62 -5.49 -8.97
C GLY A 83 38.67 -5.30 -10.08
N GLN A 84 38.42 -4.37 -11.01
CA GLN A 84 39.34 -4.05 -12.12
C GLN A 84 40.58 -3.26 -11.66
N MET A 85 40.43 -2.41 -10.64
CA MET A 85 41.58 -1.69 -10.06
C MET A 85 42.55 -2.65 -9.35
N LYS A 86 42.01 -3.65 -8.63
CA LYS A 86 42.81 -4.63 -7.88
C LYS A 86 43.54 -5.64 -8.76
N SER A 87 43.04 -5.91 -9.98
CA SER A 87 43.71 -6.83 -10.92
C SER A 87 44.80 -6.18 -11.77
N SER A 88 44.86 -4.84 -11.79
CA SER A 88 45.84 -4.07 -12.57
C SER A 88 46.99 -3.51 -11.73
N SER A 89 47.05 -3.85 -10.43
CA SER A 89 48.18 -3.59 -9.52
C SER A 89 48.92 -4.87 -9.17
#